data_AF-A0A162ML90-F1
#
_entry.id   AF-A0A162ML90-F1
#
_cell.length_a   1.000
_cell.length_b   1.000
_cell.length_c   1.000
_cell.angle_alpha   90.00
_cell.angle_beta   90.00
_cell.angle_gamma   90.00
#
_symmetry.space_group_name_H-M   'P 1'
#
loop_
_entity.id
_entity.type
_entity.pdbx_description
1 polymer ?
#
loop_
_entity_poly.entity_id
_entity_poly.type
_entity_poly.pdbx_seq_one_letter_code
_entity_poly.pdbx_strand_id
1 'polypeptide(L)'
;MIAGDEFVRMCAVYNIRALWERRKSTSTAIDVARGIWAHDIHIEGVRYVECLTDTPPGENLGNDENGDLFTPRELLAKGQVCDDTVLYVLEDYLGIRQIVAATPSRDLSTLTTASVDTIDERRTTWWKTVPIKRSDTLLASSDPVTTAWRTPPTPSRIASLRFVDYTPLCHKDEEWDAWHLTSVVCNEAGVTGYSAFWRGNAMSMRAHYASETDLSYYRHYDQPRNKQGFGIWVYFPLGPGERLAEVFVRRGDWDNYMGLVFRTNRDRDMVIGRRLLSSEVGSEPGSGSSGRLHFRHICSLPANRPARIHYNVSPHGVRRLALEEADPAWRPPARLAQLSPSPALPLSMQFAFLAQLGGVNRVTPSYKQHKHLCGDFMMCGLLFEYADKSRPPTSFGEFRLNKIGKPVDLSTARALYFGYFSDGRVSAHLTQVSTSPRTNTRTLTWIRIPLRGCAELWFDDFVSHIHRCDPVAARRWQR
;
A
#
# COMPACT_ATOMS: atom_id res chain seq x y z
N MET A 1 -23.54 -10.21 -5.81
CA MET A 1 -23.07 -8.99 -6.50
C MET A 1 -23.37 -7.85 -5.55
N ILE A 2 -22.44 -7.53 -4.65
CA ILE A 2 -22.59 -6.44 -3.69
C ILE A 2 -22.33 -5.17 -4.49
N ALA A 3 -23.30 -4.24 -4.51
CA ALA A 3 -23.15 -2.98 -5.22
C ALA A 3 -21.94 -2.22 -4.66
N GLY A 4 -21.13 -1.59 -5.52
CA GLY A 4 -19.94 -0.84 -5.09
C GLY A 4 -20.21 0.15 -3.96
N ASP A 5 -21.43 0.71 -3.91
CA ASP A 5 -21.93 1.59 -2.84
C ASP A 5 -22.00 0.93 -1.47
N GLU A 6 -22.42 -0.33 -1.37
CA GLU A 6 -22.60 -1.04 -0.10
C GLU A 6 -21.23 -1.38 0.53
N PHE A 7 -20.22 -1.62 -0.30
CA PHE A 7 -18.88 -1.89 0.17
C PHE A 7 -18.09 -0.63 0.55
N VAL A 8 -18.25 0.47 -0.20
CA VAL A 8 -17.71 1.79 0.19
C VAL A 8 -18.32 2.24 1.52
N ARG A 9 -19.63 2.02 1.72
CA ARG A 9 -20.32 2.24 3.01
C ARG A 9 -19.71 1.39 4.13
N MET A 10 -19.46 0.09 3.92
CA MET A 10 -18.83 -0.75 4.95
C MET A 10 -17.39 -0.34 5.26
N CYS A 11 -16.55 -0.05 4.26
CA CYS A 11 -15.18 0.42 4.48
C CYS A 11 -15.13 1.75 5.24
N ALA A 12 -16.03 2.69 4.94
CA ALA A 12 -16.11 3.97 5.64
C ALA A 12 -16.58 3.76 7.09
N VAL A 13 -17.66 3.01 7.30
CA VAL A 13 -18.24 2.73 8.63
C VAL A 13 -17.24 2.01 9.54
N TYR A 14 -16.49 1.04 9.03
CA TYR A 14 -15.49 0.32 9.83
C TYR A 14 -14.17 1.10 10.01
N ASN A 15 -13.72 1.91 9.04
CA ASN A 15 -12.60 2.83 9.25
C ASN A 15 -12.91 3.82 10.37
N ILE A 16 -14.14 4.33 10.40
CA ILE A 16 -14.63 5.22 11.45
C ILE A 16 -14.66 4.48 12.79
N ARG A 17 -15.24 3.27 12.86
CA ARG A 17 -15.31 2.48 14.10
C ARG A 17 -13.94 2.09 14.69
N ALA A 18 -12.97 1.73 13.86
CA ALA A 18 -11.61 1.36 14.29
C ALA A 18 -10.73 2.59 14.62
N LEU A 19 -10.97 3.74 13.98
CA LEU A 19 -10.42 5.03 14.39
C LEU A 19 -10.98 5.44 15.77
N TRP A 20 -12.26 5.15 16.04
CA TRP A 20 -12.94 5.44 17.30
C TRP A 20 -12.42 4.59 18.47
N GLU A 21 -12.02 3.33 18.24
CA GLU A 21 -11.54 2.43 19.30
C GLU A 21 -10.06 2.62 19.66
N ARG A 22 -9.28 3.37 18.85
CA ARG A 22 -7.82 3.51 19.01
C ARG A 22 -7.29 4.94 19.11
N ARG A 23 -8.13 5.97 19.00
CA ARG A 23 -7.70 7.36 19.20
C ARG A 23 -7.76 7.73 20.68
N LYS A 24 -6.75 8.48 21.15
CA LYS A 24 -6.95 9.37 22.31
C LYS A 24 -7.84 10.51 21.82
N SER A 25 -9.13 10.24 21.73
CA SER A 25 -10.16 11.23 21.48
C SER A 25 -10.06 12.30 22.55
N THR A 26 -9.98 13.57 22.18
CA THR A 26 -10.29 14.64 23.12
C THR A 26 -11.81 14.72 23.19
N SER A 27 -12.36 14.01 24.17
CA SER A 27 -13.76 14.11 24.52
C SER A 27 -13.93 15.31 25.44
N THR A 28 -14.63 16.33 24.96
CA THR A 28 -15.00 17.48 25.78
C THR A 28 -16.41 17.25 26.28
N ALA A 29 -16.55 17.23 27.61
CA ALA A 29 -17.83 17.28 28.28
C ALA A 29 -18.34 18.72 28.22
N ILE A 30 -19.51 18.92 27.61
CA ILE A 30 -20.14 20.22 27.40
C ILE A 30 -21.35 20.29 28.30
N ASP A 31 -21.31 21.22 29.25
CA ASP A 31 -22.47 21.48 30.09
C ASP A 31 -23.51 22.28 29.29
N VAL A 32 -24.59 21.60 28.93
CA VAL A 32 -25.70 22.15 28.15
C VAL A 32 -26.33 23.37 28.82
N ALA A 33 -26.26 23.46 30.16
CA ALA A 33 -26.80 24.60 30.90
C ALA A 33 -26.01 25.90 30.68
N ARG A 34 -24.75 25.81 30.26
CA ARG A 34 -23.83 26.96 30.07
C ARG A 34 -23.95 27.61 28.71
N GLY A 35 -24.63 26.96 27.76
CA GLY A 35 -24.65 27.35 26.35
C GLY A 35 -23.70 26.47 25.53
N ILE A 36 -23.90 26.43 24.21
CA ILE A 36 -23.11 25.62 23.30
C ILE A 36 -22.64 26.50 22.14
N TRP A 37 -21.34 26.50 21.90
CA TRP A 37 -20.70 27.16 20.77
C TRP A 37 -19.97 26.14 19.90
N ALA A 38 -19.92 26.40 18.60
CA ALA A 38 -19.19 25.62 17.63
C ALA A 38 -18.03 26.42 17.03
N HIS A 39 -16.89 25.77 16.93
CA HIS A 39 -15.82 26.18 16.05
C HIS A 39 -16.01 25.47 14.72
N ASP A 40 -15.99 26.23 13.63
CA ASP A 40 -16.22 25.72 12.30
C ASP A 40 -14.89 25.76 11.50
N ILE A 41 -14.60 24.70 10.75
CA ILE A 41 -13.51 24.61 9.77
C ILE A 41 -14.10 24.56 8.36
N HIS A 42 -13.38 25.09 7.37
CA HIS A 42 -13.78 25.01 5.97
C HIS A 42 -12.87 24.05 5.21
N ILE A 43 -13.46 23.03 4.59
CA ILE A 43 -12.78 22.07 3.73
C ILE A 43 -13.35 22.25 2.33
N GLU A 44 -12.53 22.70 1.38
CA GLU A 44 -12.95 22.90 -0.02
C GLU A 44 -14.20 23.81 -0.16
N GLY A 45 -14.26 24.88 0.65
CA GLY A 45 -15.39 25.82 0.69
C GLY A 45 -16.63 25.31 1.43
N VAL A 46 -16.60 24.08 1.95
CA VAL A 46 -17.66 23.50 2.76
C VAL A 46 -17.36 23.66 4.25
N ARG A 47 -18.33 24.19 5.01
CA ARG A 47 -18.26 24.34 6.46
C ARG A 47 -18.52 23.01 7.20
N TYR A 48 -17.66 22.69 8.15
CA TYR A 48 -17.77 21.58 9.10
C TYR A 48 -17.58 22.09 10.54
N VAL A 49 -18.18 21.42 11.51
CA VAL A 49 -17.96 21.68 12.95
C VAL A 49 -16.68 20.95 13.37
N GLU A 50 -15.64 21.72 13.69
CA GLU A 50 -14.34 21.22 14.14
C GLU A 50 -14.39 20.78 15.61
N CYS A 51 -14.94 21.64 16.48
CA CYS A 51 -15.16 21.29 17.88
C CYS A 51 -16.30 22.09 18.49
N LEU A 52 -16.80 21.60 19.63
CA LEU A 52 -17.84 22.24 20.42
C LEU A 52 -17.27 22.65 21.79
N THR A 53 -17.76 23.76 22.33
CA THR A 53 -17.36 24.30 23.63
C THR A 53 -18.57 24.84 24.39
N ASP A 54 -18.50 24.86 25.71
CA ASP A 54 -19.45 25.51 26.63
C ASP A 54 -18.90 26.80 27.26
N THR A 55 -17.77 27.29 26.74
CA THR A 55 -17.14 28.55 27.16
C THR A 55 -17.45 29.67 26.15
N PRO A 56 -18.05 30.80 26.57
CA PRO A 56 -18.37 31.90 25.67
C PRO A 56 -17.12 32.52 25.05
N PRO A 57 -17.22 33.13 23.84
CA PRO A 57 -16.11 33.88 23.25
C PRO A 57 -15.75 35.08 24.16
N GLY A 58 -14.61 35.01 24.86
CA GLY A 58 -14.16 36.09 25.74
C GLY A 58 -13.21 35.67 26.87
N GLU A 59 -13.13 34.38 27.22
CA GLU A 59 -12.23 33.89 28.26
C GLU A 59 -11.26 32.84 27.66
N ASN A 60 -10.07 33.30 27.26
CA ASN A 60 -8.92 32.49 26.81
C ASN A 60 -9.05 31.77 25.45
N LEU A 61 -9.14 32.53 24.35
CA LEU A 61 -8.65 32.00 23.06
C LEU A 61 -7.15 32.31 22.98
N GLY A 62 -6.33 31.26 23.15
CA GLY A 62 -4.92 31.33 22.79
C GLY A 62 -4.80 31.66 21.31
N ASN A 63 -3.96 32.65 21.00
CA ASN A 63 -3.65 33.01 19.62
C ASN A 63 -3.11 31.78 18.88
N ASP A 64 -3.69 31.45 17.74
CA ASP A 64 -3.04 30.58 16.76
C ASP A 64 -1.84 31.33 16.15
N GLU A 65 -0.82 30.63 15.63
CA GLU A 65 0.45 31.22 15.16
C GLU A 65 0.29 32.23 14.00
N ASN A 66 -0.93 32.38 13.44
CA ASN A 66 -1.26 33.30 12.35
C ASN A 66 -2.11 34.53 12.74
N GLY A 67 -2.51 34.71 14.00
CA GLY A 67 -3.11 35.97 14.47
C GLY A 67 -4.52 36.30 13.96
N ASP A 68 -5.25 35.36 13.38
CA ASP A 68 -6.66 35.55 13.01
C ASP A 68 -7.61 35.32 14.21
N LEU A 69 -8.52 36.28 14.43
CA LEU A 69 -9.57 36.22 15.44
C LEU A 69 -10.66 35.21 15.04
N PHE A 70 -10.52 33.97 15.48
CA PHE A 70 -11.58 32.97 15.32
C PHE A 70 -12.78 33.29 16.23
N THR A 71 -13.95 33.54 15.64
CA THR A 71 -15.20 33.83 16.37
C THR A 71 -16.08 32.58 16.42
N PRO A 72 -16.25 31.93 17.59
CA PRO A 72 -17.11 30.75 17.73
C PRO A 72 -18.57 31.08 17.43
N ARG A 73 -19.27 30.19 16.73
CA ARG A 73 -20.69 30.33 16.40
C ARG A 73 -21.55 29.82 17.54
N GLU A 74 -22.38 30.68 18.12
CA GLU A 74 -23.35 30.29 19.14
C GLU A 74 -24.41 29.37 18.52
N LEU A 75 -24.50 28.14 19.03
CA LEU A 75 -25.51 27.15 18.65
C LEU A 75 -26.71 27.20 19.58
N LEU A 76 -26.46 27.46 20.87
CA LEU A 76 -27.48 27.55 21.89
C LEU A 76 -27.04 28.48 23.02
N ALA A 77 -27.86 29.48 23.35
CA ALA A 77 -27.56 30.41 24.42
C ALA A 77 -27.80 29.81 25.81
N LYS A 78 -27.08 30.33 26.81
CA LYS A 78 -27.23 29.94 28.21
C LYS A 78 -28.70 30.02 28.65
N GLY A 79 -29.23 28.92 29.19
CA GLY A 79 -30.59 28.85 29.72
C GLY A 79 -31.71 28.68 28.69
N GLN A 80 -31.41 28.51 27.40
CA GLN A 80 -32.42 28.22 26.37
C GLN A 80 -32.82 26.74 26.27
N VAL A 81 -32.14 25.83 26.98
CA VAL A 81 -32.52 24.41 27.01
C VAL A 81 -33.71 24.19 27.95
N CYS A 82 -34.80 23.73 27.36
CA CYS A 82 -35.93 23.10 28.06
C CYS A 82 -35.89 21.58 27.87
N ASP A 83 -36.68 20.85 28.66
CA ASP A 83 -36.68 19.37 28.66
C ASP A 83 -37.13 18.75 27.33
N ASP A 84 -37.76 19.54 26.47
CA ASP A 84 -38.17 19.15 25.12
C ASP A 84 -37.17 19.57 24.04
N THR A 85 -35.98 20.06 24.37
CA THR A 85 -35.03 20.57 23.36
C THR A 85 -34.37 19.41 22.59
N VAL A 86 -34.31 19.52 21.26
CA VAL A 86 -33.66 18.56 20.38
C VAL A 86 -32.60 19.26 19.54
N LEU A 87 -31.40 18.68 19.49
CA LEU A 87 -30.37 19.07 18.54
C LEU A 87 -30.56 18.28 17.24
N TYR A 88 -30.72 18.99 16.14
CA TYR A 88 -30.72 18.46 14.78
C TYR A 88 -29.32 18.62 14.22
N VAL A 89 -28.69 17.51 13.89
CA VAL A 89 -27.30 17.42 13.42
C VAL A 89 -27.34 16.96 11.96
N LEU A 90 -26.94 17.84 11.05
CA LEU A 90 -26.72 17.52 9.64
C LEU A 90 -25.27 17.09 9.49
N GLU A 91 -25.06 15.86 9.06
CA GLU A 91 -23.73 15.31 8.84
C GLU A 91 -23.64 14.64 7.48
N ASP A 92 -22.42 14.56 6.96
CA ASP A 92 -22.08 13.69 5.83
C ASP A 92 -21.02 12.68 6.27
N TYR A 93 -20.42 11.99 5.32
CA TYR A 93 -19.39 10.99 5.59
C TYR A 93 -18.05 11.56 6.08
N LEU A 94 -17.88 12.89 6.11
CA LEU A 94 -16.68 13.61 6.54
C LEU A 94 -16.83 14.25 7.91
N GLY A 95 -18.04 14.61 8.30
CA GLY A 95 -18.31 15.14 9.63
C GLY A 95 -19.60 15.93 9.73
N ILE A 96 -19.76 16.63 10.85
CA ILE A 96 -20.94 17.45 11.13
C ILE A 96 -20.84 18.73 10.31
N ARG A 97 -21.83 19.00 9.46
CA ARG A 97 -21.91 20.22 8.64
C ARG A 97 -22.72 21.33 9.31
N GLN A 98 -23.72 20.94 10.09
CA GLN A 98 -24.60 21.88 10.77
C GLN A 98 -25.21 21.25 12.02
N ILE A 99 -25.36 22.07 13.06
CA ILE A 99 -26.14 21.74 14.26
C ILE A 99 -27.16 22.85 14.46
N VAL A 100 -28.40 22.47 14.75
CA VAL A 100 -29.52 23.37 15.03
C VAL A 100 -30.25 22.89 16.27
N ALA A 101 -30.43 23.77 17.26
CA ALA A 101 -31.27 23.48 18.41
C ALA A 101 -32.71 23.96 18.18
N ALA A 102 -33.68 23.10 18.48
CA ALA A 102 -35.09 23.42 18.34
C ALA A 102 -35.96 22.58 19.28
N THR A 103 -37.13 23.11 19.63
CA THR A 103 -38.20 22.32 20.27
C THR A 103 -38.98 21.54 19.20
N PRO A 104 -39.59 20.38 19.53
CA PRO A 104 -40.40 19.57 18.62
C PRO A 104 -41.54 20.32 17.93
N SER A 105 -41.99 21.42 18.52
CA SER A 105 -43.04 22.30 18.00
C SER A 105 -42.57 23.36 17.03
N ARG A 106 -41.25 23.56 16.87
CA ARG A 106 -40.70 24.54 15.93
C ARG A 106 -40.78 24.00 14.52
N ASP A 107 -41.31 24.80 13.60
CA ASP A 107 -41.30 24.46 12.18
C ASP A 107 -39.86 24.52 11.64
N LEU A 108 -39.37 23.37 11.19
CA LEU A 108 -38.02 23.17 10.65
C LEU A 108 -38.05 22.91 9.13
N SER A 109 -39.20 23.08 8.47
CA SER A 109 -39.35 22.90 7.02
C SER A 109 -38.45 23.82 6.18
N THR A 110 -37.96 24.91 6.79
CA THR A 110 -36.99 25.85 6.20
C THR A 110 -35.53 25.39 6.32
N LEU A 111 -35.23 24.34 7.10
CA LEU A 111 -33.91 23.69 7.15
C LEU A 111 -33.69 22.84 5.88
N THR A 112 -33.64 23.49 4.74
CA THR A 112 -33.28 22.82 3.48
C THR A 112 -31.78 22.57 3.41
N THR A 113 -31.37 21.45 2.83
CA THR A 113 -29.97 21.20 2.40
C THR A 113 -29.40 22.33 1.53
N ALA A 114 -30.25 23.19 0.97
CA ALA A 114 -29.90 24.36 0.18
C ALA A 114 -29.29 25.54 0.98
N SER A 115 -29.36 25.57 2.32
CA SER A 115 -28.66 26.60 3.11
C SER A 115 -27.17 26.31 3.30
N VAL A 116 -26.71 25.16 2.80
CA VAL A 116 -25.31 24.85 2.61
C VAL A 116 -25.10 25.00 1.12
N ASP A 117 -24.33 26.02 0.67
CA ASP A 117 -23.97 26.23 -0.74
C ASP A 117 -23.41 24.93 -1.33
N THR A 118 -24.29 24.10 -1.88
CA THR A 118 -23.95 22.77 -2.36
C THR A 118 -24.37 22.72 -3.81
N ILE A 119 -23.37 22.91 -4.65
CA ILE A 119 -23.40 22.53 -6.07
C ILE A 119 -23.50 20.99 -6.21
N ASP A 120 -23.56 20.24 -5.10
CA ASP A 120 -23.55 18.79 -5.06
C ASP A 120 -24.99 18.21 -5.04
N GLU A 121 -25.50 17.88 -6.23
CA GLU A 121 -26.82 17.25 -6.45
C GLU A 121 -26.95 15.83 -5.85
N ARG A 122 -25.90 15.31 -5.21
CA ARG A 122 -25.84 13.95 -4.67
C ARG A 122 -26.20 14.00 -3.20
N ARG A 123 -27.40 13.49 -2.86
CA ARG A 123 -27.97 13.37 -1.52
C ARG A 123 -27.07 12.57 -0.54
N THR A 124 -25.94 13.14 -0.11
CA THR A 124 -24.91 12.50 0.72
C THR A 124 -24.92 12.97 2.17
N THR A 125 -25.81 13.90 2.51
CA THR A 125 -26.02 14.43 3.86
C THR A 125 -27.26 13.80 4.49
N TRP A 126 -27.22 13.54 5.79
CA TRP A 126 -28.38 13.09 6.55
C TRP A 126 -28.52 13.85 7.87
N TRP A 127 -29.75 13.93 8.36
CA TRP A 127 -30.06 14.52 9.65
C TRP A 127 -30.16 13.44 10.72
N LYS A 128 -29.60 13.74 11.89
CA LYS A 128 -29.76 12.98 13.13
C LYS A 128 -30.29 13.90 14.23
N THR A 129 -31.09 13.35 15.14
CA THR A 129 -31.57 14.09 16.32
C THR A 129 -30.88 13.61 17.58
N VAL A 130 -30.52 14.54 18.45
CA VAL A 130 -30.00 14.27 19.81
C VAL A 130 -30.89 15.03 20.80
N PRO A 131 -31.76 14.32 21.56
CA PRO A 131 -32.55 14.97 22.61
C PRO A 131 -31.62 15.41 23.74
N ILE A 132 -31.86 16.60 24.28
CA ILE A 132 -31.04 17.16 25.37
C ILE A 132 -31.94 17.73 26.46
N LYS A 133 -31.59 17.45 27.72
CA LYS A 133 -32.21 18.05 28.90
C LYS A 133 -31.28 19.08 29.52
N ARG A 134 -31.85 19.94 30.35
CA ARG A 134 -31.10 21.03 31.00
C ARG A 134 -30.01 20.53 31.95
N SER A 135 -30.14 19.31 32.48
CA SER A 135 -29.14 18.66 33.35
C SER A 135 -28.13 17.81 32.59
N ASP A 136 -28.24 17.71 31.26
CA ASP A 136 -27.41 16.79 30.49
C ASP A 136 -26.02 17.37 30.23
N THR A 137 -25.03 16.49 30.19
CA THR A 137 -23.70 16.79 29.70
C THR A 137 -23.54 16.14 28.33
N LEU A 138 -23.30 16.95 27.30
CA LEU A 138 -23.02 16.44 25.97
C LEU A 138 -21.57 16.05 25.86
N LEU A 139 -21.31 14.87 25.30
CA LEU A 139 -19.96 14.44 24.97
C LEU A 139 -19.66 14.79 23.51
N ALA A 140 -18.84 15.81 23.29
CA ALA A 140 -18.33 16.15 21.97
C ALA A 140 -16.95 15.51 21.78
N SER A 141 -16.78 14.72 20.73
CA SER A 141 -15.51 14.05 20.41
C SER A 141 -14.97 14.60 19.10
N SER A 142 -13.74 15.13 19.13
CA SER A 142 -12.99 15.57 17.95
C SER A 142 -11.74 14.70 17.73
N ASP A 143 -11.37 14.49 16.47
CA ASP A 143 -10.29 13.60 16.06
C ASP A 143 -9.00 14.36 15.71
N PRO A 144 -7.81 14.01 16.25
CA PRO A 144 -6.55 14.63 15.81
C PRO A 144 -6.17 14.15 14.40
N VAL A 145 -6.00 15.09 13.48
CA VAL A 145 -5.66 14.90 12.07
C VAL A 145 -4.24 14.32 11.91
N THR A 146 -4.10 12.99 11.86
CA THR A 146 -2.85 12.35 11.42
C THR A 146 -3.11 11.17 10.48
N THR A 147 -2.79 11.38 9.20
CA THR A 147 -2.51 10.35 8.15
C THR A 147 -3.62 9.40 7.67
N ALA A 148 -4.90 9.69 7.91
CA ALA A 148 -5.96 9.32 6.97
C ALA A 148 -6.16 10.51 6.01
N TRP A 149 -6.47 10.27 4.73
CA TRP A 149 -6.72 11.26 3.67
C TRP A 149 -6.63 12.74 4.09
N ARG A 150 -5.57 13.47 3.71
CA ARG A 150 -5.50 14.93 3.94
C ARG A 150 -6.68 15.67 3.29
N THR A 151 -7.23 15.10 2.23
CA THR A 151 -8.47 15.53 1.57
C THR A 151 -9.17 14.29 1.01
N PRO A 152 -10.42 14.01 1.36
CA PRO A 152 -11.17 12.89 0.81
C PRO A 152 -11.44 13.09 -0.69
N PRO A 153 -11.37 12.04 -1.52
CA PRO A 153 -11.70 12.15 -2.93
C PRO A 153 -13.18 12.52 -3.12
N THR A 154 -13.48 13.32 -4.14
CA THR A 154 -14.85 13.72 -4.46
C THR A 154 -15.75 12.50 -4.73
N PRO A 155 -17.07 12.57 -4.47
CA PRO A 155 -18.00 11.48 -4.77
C PRO A 155 -17.94 11.01 -6.23
N SER A 156 -17.64 11.91 -7.17
CA SER A 156 -17.43 11.60 -8.59
C SER A 156 -16.16 10.78 -8.83
N ARG A 157 -15.07 11.11 -8.14
CA ARG A 157 -13.82 10.34 -8.18
C ARG A 157 -14.00 8.97 -7.53
N ILE A 158 -14.75 8.87 -6.43
CA ILE A 158 -15.09 7.59 -5.78
C ILE A 158 -15.94 6.71 -6.69
N ALA A 159 -16.97 7.26 -7.33
CA ALA A 159 -17.82 6.52 -8.28
C ALA A 159 -17.05 6.02 -9.51
N SER A 160 -15.94 6.67 -9.87
CA SER A 160 -15.05 6.25 -10.96
C SER A 160 -14.03 5.16 -10.56
N LEU A 161 -13.95 4.82 -9.27
CA LEU A 161 -13.02 3.79 -8.80
C LEU A 161 -13.48 2.40 -9.24
N ARG A 162 -12.54 1.66 -9.82
CA ARG A 162 -12.76 0.25 -10.12
C ARG A 162 -12.21 -0.61 -8.99
N PHE A 163 -13.08 -1.43 -8.41
CA PHE A 163 -12.72 -2.35 -7.33
C PHE A 163 -12.35 -3.73 -7.87
N VAL A 164 -11.31 -4.32 -7.28
CA VAL A 164 -10.87 -5.68 -7.56
C VAL A 164 -10.65 -6.40 -6.24
N ASP A 165 -11.39 -7.50 -6.05
CA ASP A 165 -11.14 -8.43 -4.95
C ASP A 165 -9.87 -9.24 -5.24
N TYR A 166 -8.82 -8.93 -4.49
CA TYR A 166 -7.48 -9.47 -4.67
C TYR A 166 -7.31 -10.79 -3.91
N THR A 167 -7.58 -10.84 -2.60
CA THR A 167 -7.57 -12.10 -1.82
C THR A 167 -8.98 -12.58 -1.47
N PRO A 168 -9.24 -13.91 -1.34
CA PRO A 168 -10.46 -14.44 -0.77
C PRO A 168 -10.60 -13.98 0.69
N LEU A 169 -11.84 -13.77 1.14
CA LEU A 169 -12.15 -13.51 2.54
C LEU A 169 -11.93 -14.81 3.34
N CYS A 170 -11.11 -14.79 4.39
CA CYS A 170 -10.96 -15.91 5.31
C CYS A 170 -11.71 -15.64 6.63
N HIS A 171 -12.26 -16.65 7.30
CA HIS A 171 -13.05 -16.45 8.52
C HIS A 171 -12.30 -15.76 9.68
N LYS A 172 -10.96 -15.70 9.65
CA LYS A 172 -10.15 -14.98 10.65
C LYS A 172 -10.06 -13.47 10.40
N ASP A 173 -10.72 -13.00 9.36
CA ASP A 173 -10.71 -11.62 8.91
C ASP A 173 -11.71 -10.72 9.65
N GLU A 174 -12.62 -11.31 10.42
CA GLU A 174 -13.59 -10.62 11.27
C GLU A 174 -12.95 -10.05 12.55
N GLU A 175 -11.81 -10.59 13.00
CA GLU A 175 -11.09 -10.15 14.22
C GLU A 175 -10.08 -9.03 13.98
N TRP A 176 -9.71 -8.74 12.74
CA TRP A 176 -8.74 -7.69 12.41
C TRP A 176 -9.38 -6.67 11.47
N ASP A 177 -9.69 -5.48 12.00
CA ASP A 177 -10.27 -4.31 11.33
C ASP A 177 -9.47 -3.88 10.06
N ALA A 178 -9.69 -4.61 8.97
CA ALA A 178 -8.93 -4.56 7.72
C ALA A 178 -9.32 -3.39 6.79
N TRP A 179 -9.59 -2.21 7.36
CA TRP A 179 -10.33 -1.15 6.66
C TRP A 179 -9.46 0.05 6.27
N HIS A 180 -8.28 0.23 6.85
CA HIS A 180 -7.38 1.32 6.49
C HIS A 180 -6.97 1.26 5.02
N LEU A 181 -7.39 2.26 4.22
CA LEU A 181 -6.93 2.41 2.84
C LEU A 181 -5.65 3.24 2.82
N THR A 182 -4.64 2.72 2.13
CA THR A 182 -3.49 3.51 1.71
C THR A 182 -3.41 3.47 0.19
N SER A 183 -2.42 4.16 -0.38
CA SER A 183 -2.29 4.23 -1.83
C SER A 183 -0.84 4.29 -2.28
N VAL A 184 -0.63 3.77 -3.48
CA VAL A 184 0.59 3.99 -4.25
C VAL A 184 0.22 4.87 -5.44
N VAL A 185 0.96 5.97 -5.59
CA VAL A 185 0.87 6.82 -6.77
C VAL A 185 1.66 6.19 -7.91
N CYS A 186 1.10 6.22 -9.11
CA CYS A 186 1.67 5.66 -10.32
C CYS A 186 1.93 6.78 -11.32
N ASN A 187 3.11 6.76 -11.94
CA ASN A 187 3.50 7.64 -13.05
C ASN A 187 3.51 9.13 -12.70
N GLU A 188 3.65 9.48 -11.43
CA GLU A 188 3.91 10.86 -11.02
C GLU A 188 5.29 11.32 -11.47
N ALA A 189 5.40 12.62 -11.79
CA ALA A 189 6.67 13.21 -12.15
C ALA A 189 7.69 13.04 -11.01
N GLY A 190 8.90 12.62 -11.36
CA GLY A 190 9.99 12.39 -10.39
C GLY A 190 10.01 11.01 -9.75
N VAL A 191 9.02 10.14 -10.01
CA VAL A 191 9.08 8.74 -9.56
C VAL A 191 10.21 8.00 -10.29
N THR A 192 11.12 7.39 -9.53
CA THR A 192 12.30 6.67 -10.03
C THR A 192 12.18 5.16 -9.92
N GLY A 193 11.18 4.65 -9.21
CA GLY A 193 10.97 3.22 -9.02
C GLY A 193 9.83 2.92 -8.06
N TYR A 194 9.54 1.64 -7.90
CA TYR A 194 8.53 1.14 -6.96
C TYR A 194 9.09 0.03 -6.09
N SER A 195 8.64 -0.05 -4.84
CA SER A 195 8.87 -1.19 -3.98
C SER A 195 7.55 -1.82 -3.56
N ALA A 196 7.54 -3.14 -3.41
CA ALA A 196 6.44 -3.87 -2.80
C ALA A 196 6.95 -4.86 -1.76
N PHE A 197 6.28 -4.92 -0.61
CA PHE A 197 6.56 -5.92 0.42
C PHE A 197 5.59 -7.09 0.27
N TRP A 198 6.13 -8.29 0.25
CA TRP A 198 5.36 -9.53 0.22
C TRP A 198 5.65 -10.38 1.44
N ARG A 199 4.61 -10.89 2.10
CA ARG A 199 4.70 -11.83 3.22
C ARG A 199 3.50 -12.78 3.19
N GLY A 200 3.62 -13.87 2.44
CA GLY A 200 2.47 -14.75 2.13
C GLY A 200 1.47 -14.11 1.15
N ASN A 201 1.19 -12.82 1.30
CA ASN A 201 0.41 -11.94 0.42
C ASN A 201 1.16 -10.62 0.17
N ALA A 202 0.67 -9.82 -0.80
CA ALA A 202 1.15 -8.45 -0.96
C ALA A 202 0.72 -7.63 0.26
N MET A 203 1.64 -6.92 0.90
CA MET A 203 1.38 -6.21 2.17
C MET A 203 1.39 -4.70 1.99
N SER A 204 2.28 -4.20 1.13
CA SER A 204 2.53 -2.78 0.98
C SER A 204 3.21 -2.49 -0.36
N MET A 205 2.94 -1.31 -0.91
CA MET A 205 3.49 -0.81 -2.16
C MET A 205 3.87 0.66 -1.97
N ARG A 206 4.98 1.08 -2.58
CA ARG A 206 5.51 2.44 -2.45
C ARG A 206 6.14 2.91 -3.75
N ALA A 207 5.94 4.17 -4.09
CA ALA A 207 6.68 4.87 -5.13
C ALA A 207 7.91 5.57 -4.52
N HIS A 208 9.02 5.53 -5.25
CA HIS A 208 10.29 6.13 -4.83
C HIS A 208 10.60 7.36 -5.67
N TYR A 209 11.25 8.34 -5.06
CA TYR A 209 11.66 9.58 -5.70
C TYR A 209 13.17 9.77 -5.54
N ALA A 210 13.82 10.43 -6.50
CA ALA A 210 15.27 10.70 -6.42
C ALA A 210 15.64 11.54 -5.19
N SER A 211 14.74 12.42 -4.75
CA SER A 211 14.89 13.30 -3.58
C SER A 211 14.49 12.64 -2.26
N GLU A 212 14.10 11.35 -2.27
CA GLU A 212 13.67 10.66 -1.05
C GLU A 212 14.84 10.44 -0.10
N THR A 213 14.80 11.10 1.06
CA THR A 213 15.80 10.96 2.13
C THR A 213 15.31 10.06 3.25
N ASP A 214 14.00 10.02 3.49
CA ASP A 214 13.41 9.18 4.54
C ASP A 214 13.04 7.79 4.01
N LEU A 215 13.82 6.80 4.44
CA LEU A 215 13.58 5.38 4.19
C LEU A 215 13.16 4.64 5.47
N SER A 216 12.66 5.34 6.48
CA SER A 216 12.24 4.77 7.77
C SER A 216 11.06 3.79 7.64
N TYR A 217 10.24 3.91 6.59
CA TYR A 217 9.09 3.04 6.33
C TYR A 217 9.46 1.55 6.29
N TYR A 218 10.67 1.23 5.81
CA TYR A 218 11.18 -0.14 5.79
C TYR A 218 11.24 -0.76 7.20
N ARG A 219 11.49 0.05 8.24
CA ARG A 219 11.60 -0.40 9.64
C ARG A 219 10.30 -0.97 10.18
N HIS A 220 9.16 -0.52 9.65
CA HIS A 220 7.86 -1.07 10.03
C HIS A 220 7.77 -2.58 9.76
N TYR A 221 8.52 -3.07 8.77
CA TYR A 221 8.54 -4.47 8.35
C TYR A 221 9.80 -5.22 8.83
N ASP A 222 10.68 -4.57 9.59
CA ASP A 222 11.91 -5.16 10.14
C ASP A 222 11.68 -5.99 11.42
N GLN A 223 10.43 -6.18 11.86
CA GLN A 223 10.11 -6.81 13.14
C GLN A 223 10.58 -8.28 13.22
N PRO A 224 11.60 -8.61 14.03
CA PRO A 224 12.15 -9.97 14.11
C PRO A 224 11.30 -10.94 14.94
N ARG A 225 10.30 -10.43 15.69
CA ARG A 225 9.69 -11.13 16.84
C ARG A 225 8.30 -11.72 16.60
N ASN A 226 7.68 -11.50 15.45
CA ASN A 226 6.35 -12.05 15.22
C ASN A 226 6.51 -13.45 14.62
N LYS A 227 5.97 -14.46 15.31
CA LYS A 227 5.96 -15.90 14.96
C LYS A 227 5.33 -16.26 13.59
N GLN A 228 5.15 -15.29 12.68
CA GLN A 228 4.25 -15.35 11.51
C GLN A 228 4.98 -15.25 10.14
N GLY A 229 6.25 -15.65 10.04
CA GLY A 229 6.87 -15.99 8.74
C GLY A 229 7.60 -14.89 7.98
N PHE A 230 8.25 -15.31 6.88
CA PHE A 230 9.17 -14.59 5.99
C PHE A 230 8.50 -13.54 5.09
N GLY A 231 9.15 -12.39 4.91
CA GLY A 231 8.74 -11.41 3.91
C GLY A 231 9.90 -10.86 3.07
N ILE A 232 9.60 -10.49 1.83
CA ILE A 232 10.54 -10.03 0.81
C ILE A 232 10.13 -8.67 0.26
N TRP A 233 11.12 -7.80 0.05
CA TRP A 233 10.97 -6.56 -0.71
C TRP A 233 11.35 -6.77 -2.19
N VAL A 234 10.40 -6.49 -3.07
CA VAL A 234 10.63 -6.41 -4.51
C VAL A 234 10.79 -4.94 -4.87
N TYR A 235 11.99 -4.54 -5.29
CA TYR A 235 12.25 -3.21 -5.85
C TYR A 235 12.25 -3.28 -7.38
N PHE A 236 11.67 -2.27 -8.01
CA PHE A 236 11.55 -2.15 -9.45
C PHE A 236 11.91 -0.71 -9.88
N PRO A 237 13.18 -0.46 -10.24
CA PRO A 237 13.61 0.84 -10.72
C PRO A 237 13.06 1.12 -12.12
N LEU A 238 12.68 2.37 -12.40
CA LEU A 238 12.25 2.84 -13.73
C LEU A 238 13.41 3.45 -14.51
N GLY A 239 13.39 3.29 -15.82
CA GLY A 239 14.29 3.97 -16.75
C GLY A 239 13.75 5.33 -17.21
N PRO A 240 14.58 6.12 -17.91
CA PRO A 240 14.15 7.41 -18.46
C PRO A 240 12.94 7.24 -19.40
N GLY A 241 11.82 7.92 -19.13
CA GLY A 241 10.58 7.83 -19.94
C GLY A 241 9.83 6.50 -19.79
N GLU A 242 10.24 5.64 -18.87
CA GLU A 242 9.52 4.43 -18.53
C GLU A 242 8.45 4.72 -17.48
N ARG A 243 7.27 4.13 -17.65
CA ARG A 243 6.11 4.29 -16.78
C ARG A 243 5.36 2.98 -16.64
N LEU A 244 4.59 2.82 -15.57
CA LEU A 244 3.64 1.72 -15.46
C LEU A 244 2.52 1.91 -16.48
N ALA A 245 2.20 0.86 -17.23
CA ALA A 245 1.19 0.89 -18.28
C ALA A 245 0.02 -0.04 -17.97
N GLU A 246 0.31 -1.22 -17.41
CA GLU A 246 -0.72 -2.24 -17.19
C GLU A 246 -0.55 -2.90 -15.82
N VAL A 247 -1.68 -3.30 -15.24
CA VAL A 247 -1.73 -4.04 -13.98
C VAL A 247 -2.48 -5.36 -14.20
N PHE A 248 -1.90 -6.44 -13.69
CA PHE A 248 -2.49 -7.77 -13.73
C PHE A 248 -2.56 -8.39 -12.33
N VAL A 249 -3.57 -9.23 -12.10
CA VAL A 249 -3.80 -9.98 -10.86
C VAL A 249 -3.84 -11.46 -11.17
N ARG A 250 -3.19 -12.26 -10.35
CA ARG A 250 -3.41 -13.71 -10.27
C ARG A 250 -4.12 -14.01 -8.95
N ARG A 251 -5.19 -14.81 -9.03
CA ARG A 251 -5.96 -15.30 -7.88
C ARG A 251 -6.05 -16.81 -7.94
N GLY A 252 -5.91 -17.47 -6.79
CA GLY A 252 -6.12 -18.90 -6.63
C GLY A 252 -6.86 -19.22 -5.33
N ASP A 253 -7.03 -20.50 -5.04
CA ASP A 253 -7.81 -20.95 -3.87
C ASP A 253 -7.05 -20.80 -2.54
N TRP A 254 -5.75 -20.45 -2.59
CA TRP A 254 -4.86 -20.32 -1.44
C TRP A 254 -4.16 -18.95 -1.46
N ASP A 255 -3.91 -18.36 -0.29
CA ASP A 255 -3.25 -17.05 -0.14
C ASP A 255 -1.93 -16.95 -0.92
N ASN A 256 -1.14 -18.01 -0.88
CA ASN A 256 0.14 -18.08 -1.59
C ASN A 256 0.03 -18.10 -3.13
N TYR A 257 -1.17 -18.28 -3.67
CA TYR A 257 -1.46 -18.28 -5.11
C TYR A 257 -1.84 -16.90 -5.65
N MET A 258 -1.92 -15.90 -4.77
CA MET A 258 -2.10 -14.52 -5.16
C MET A 258 -0.85 -13.96 -5.83
N GLY A 259 -1.01 -12.93 -6.65
CA GLY A 259 0.12 -12.19 -7.21
C GLY A 259 -0.32 -10.95 -7.97
N LEU A 260 0.54 -9.94 -8.01
CA LEU A 260 0.38 -8.73 -8.81
C LEU A 260 1.50 -8.65 -9.83
N VAL A 261 1.17 -8.13 -11.01
CA VAL A 261 2.17 -7.75 -12.01
C VAL A 261 1.91 -6.32 -12.41
N PHE A 262 2.92 -5.46 -12.25
CA PHE A 262 2.96 -4.16 -12.91
C PHE A 262 3.84 -4.27 -14.14
N ARG A 263 3.27 -3.96 -15.30
CA ARG A 263 3.98 -3.93 -16.57
C ARG A 263 4.20 -2.51 -17.01
N THR A 264 5.40 -2.21 -17.49
CA THR A 264 5.74 -0.89 -18.02
C THR A 264 5.38 -0.75 -19.50
N ASN A 265 5.41 0.49 -20.01
CA ASN A 265 5.32 0.79 -21.44
C ASN A 265 6.52 0.28 -22.27
N ARG A 266 7.44 -0.47 -21.65
CA ARG A 266 8.60 -1.12 -22.26
C ARG A 266 8.58 -2.63 -22.03
N ASP A 267 7.40 -3.18 -21.76
CA ASP A 267 7.16 -4.62 -21.53
C ASP A 267 8.03 -5.24 -20.43
N ARG A 268 8.45 -4.43 -19.45
CA ARG A 268 9.14 -4.92 -18.25
C ARG A 268 8.12 -5.22 -17.16
N ASP A 269 8.24 -6.41 -16.58
CA ASP A 269 7.32 -6.90 -15.55
C ASP A 269 7.94 -6.79 -14.14
N MET A 270 7.27 -6.07 -13.25
CA MET A 270 7.45 -6.19 -11.80
C MET A 270 6.51 -7.26 -11.29
N VAL A 271 7.03 -8.42 -10.91
CA VAL A 271 6.23 -9.53 -10.35
C VAL A 271 6.25 -9.45 -8.83
N ILE A 272 5.09 -9.26 -8.23
CA ILE A 272 4.88 -9.24 -6.80
C ILE A 272 4.16 -10.52 -6.41
N GLY A 273 4.83 -11.33 -5.60
CA GLY A 273 4.34 -12.62 -5.16
C GLY A 273 5.09 -13.79 -5.75
N ARG A 274 4.70 -14.98 -5.29
CA ARG A 274 5.45 -16.20 -5.54
C ARG A 274 5.37 -16.66 -6.99
N ARG A 275 6.42 -17.31 -7.44
CA ARG A 275 6.36 -18.12 -8.66
C ARG A 275 5.64 -19.43 -8.33
N LEU A 276 4.67 -19.80 -9.17
CA LEU A 276 4.02 -21.10 -9.09
C LEU A 276 4.85 -22.12 -9.86
N LEU A 277 5.01 -23.31 -9.30
CA LEU A 277 5.68 -24.41 -9.98
C LEU A 277 4.74 -25.01 -11.01
N SER A 278 5.28 -25.55 -12.11
CA SER A 278 4.48 -26.18 -13.18
C SER A 278 3.59 -27.31 -12.67
N SER A 279 3.99 -28.01 -11.61
CA SER A 279 3.17 -29.03 -10.93
C SER A 279 1.92 -28.46 -10.25
N GLU A 280 1.95 -27.21 -9.79
CA GLU A 280 0.80 -26.52 -9.17
C GLU A 280 -0.18 -25.97 -10.24
N VAL A 281 0.27 -25.86 -11.49
CA VAL A 281 -0.52 -25.38 -12.63
C VAL A 281 -1.23 -26.54 -13.36
N GLY A 282 -0.94 -27.79 -12.99
CA GLY A 282 -1.29 -28.99 -13.76
C GLY A 282 -1.92 -30.16 -13.01
N SER A 283 -2.33 -30.02 -11.74
CA SER A 283 -3.00 -31.11 -11.03
C SER A 283 -4.32 -31.51 -11.73
N GLU A 284 -4.45 -32.81 -12.00
CA GLU A 284 -5.47 -33.47 -12.84
C GLU A 284 -6.95 -33.17 -12.50
N PRO A 285 -7.86 -33.33 -13.49
CA PRO A 285 -9.28 -33.05 -13.35
C PRO A 285 -9.96 -34.11 -12.48
N GLY A 286 -10.09 -33.84 -11.19
CA GLY A 286 -10.79 -34.71 -10.24
C GLY A 286 -11.05 -34.12 -8.85
N SER A 287 -10.34 -33.05 -8.48
CA SER A 287 -10.66 -32.24 -7.30
C SER A 287 -11.26 -30.92 -7.77
N GLY A 288 -12.54 -30.72 -7.49
CA GLY A 288 -13.34 -29.62 -8.04
C GLY A 288 -12.92 -28.24 -7.53
N SER A 289 -11.91 -27.63 -8.16
CA SER A 289 -11.75 -26.17 -8.36
C SER A 289 -10.40 -25.73 -8.95
N SER A 290 -9.53 -26.63 -9.47
CA SER A 290 -8.21 -26.22 -10.00
C SER A 290 -8.30 -25.51 -11.36
N GLY A 291 -8.77 -24.27 -11.34
CA GLY A 291 -8.64 -23.33 -12.43
C GLY A 291 -7.16 -23.02 -12.65
N ARG A 292 -6.68 -23.23 -13.87
CA ARG A 292 -5.37 -22.83 -14.37
C ARG A 292 -5.03 -21.40 -13.90
N LEU A 293 -4.08 -21.24 -12.99
CA LEU A 293 -3.74 -19.95 -12.36
C LEU A 293 -3.05 -19.01 -13.36
N HIS A 294 -3.77 -18.02 -13.89
CA HIS A 294 -3.27 -17.03 -14.85
C HIS A 294 -3.35 -15.61 -14.31
N PHE A 295 -2.44 -14.75 -14.76
CA PHE A 295 -2.51 -13.31 -14.51
C PHE A 295 -3.56 -12.68 -15.43
N ARG A 296 -4.67 -12.23 -14.86
CA ARG A 296 -5.74 -11.51 -15.55
C ARG A 296 -5.45 -10.02 -15.52
N HIS A 297 -5.64 -9.34 -16.66
CA HIS A 297 -5.56 -7.88 -16.73
C HIS A 297 -6.68 -7.25 -15.88
N ILE A 298 -6.32 -6.22 -15.10
CA ILE A 298 -7.27 -5.49 -14.25
C ILE A 298 -7.40 -4.02 -14.62
N CYS A 299 -6.33 -3.37 -15.10
CA CYS A 299 -6.44 -2.03 -15.66
C CYS A 299 -5.25 -1.68 -16.55
N SER A 300 -5.50 -0.74 -17.46
CA SER A 300 -4.46 0.06 -18.09
C SER A 300 -4.41 1.43 -17.43
N LEU A 301 -3.20 1.86 -17.07
CA LEU A 301 -2.95 3.15 -16.44
C LEU A 301 -2.84 4.25 -17.51
N PRO A 302 -3.30 5.48 -17.22
CA PRO A 302 -3.24 6.59 -18.17
C PRO A 302 -1.80 6.92 -18.55
N ALA A 303 -1.59 7.24 -19.83
CA ALA A 303 -0.26 7.53 -20.36
C ALA A 303 0.23 8.96 -20.03
N ASN A 304 -0.71 9.90 -19.88
CA ASN A 304 -0.41 11.34 -19.89
C ASN A 304 -0.62 12.02 -18.53
N ARG A 305 -1.00 11.26 -17.49
CA ARG A 305 -1.20 11.80 -16.15
C ARG A 305 -0.92 10.75 -15.07
N PRO A 306 -0.60 11.18 -13.84
CA PRO A 306 -0.46 10.27 -12.72
C PRO A 306 -1.79 9.58 -12.41
N ALA A 307 -1.72 8.36 -11.90
CA ALA A 307 -2.87 7.60 -11.40
C ALA A 307 -2.57 7.09 -10.00
N ARG A 308 -3.58 6.53 -9.33
CA ARG A 308 -3.42 6.00 -7.98
C ARG A 308 -4.08 4.64 -7.87
N ILE A 309 -3.36 3.73 -7.22
CA ILE A 309 -3.88 2.42 -6.82
C ILE A 309 -4.04 2.47 -5.32
N HIS A 310 -5.29 2.41 -4.87
CA HIS A 310 -5.64 2.32 -3.46
C HIS A 310 -5.73 0.86 -3.05
N TYR A 311 -5.36 0.57 -1.82
CA TYR A 311 -5.43 -0.78 -1.29
C TYR A 311 -5.63 -0.76 0.22
N ASN A 312 -6.32 -1.78 0.73
CA ASN A 312 -6.50 -1.91 2.18
C ASN A 312 -5.24 -2.50 2.83
N VAL A 313 -4.84 -1.93 3.96
CA VAL A 313 -3.73 -2.38 4.79
C VAL A 313 -4.29 -3.36 5.83
N SER A 314 -3.78 -4.58 5.82
CA SER A 314 -4.12 -5.61 6.80
C SER A 314 -2.86 -6.41 7.15
N PRO A 315 -2.71 -6.92 8.38
CA PRO A 315 -1.63 -7.84 8.72
C PRO A 315 -1.67 -9.15 7.94
N HIS A 316 -2.79 -9.46 7.30
CA HIS A 316 -2.96 -10.64 6.42
C HIS A 316 -2.70 -10.32 4.94
N GLY A 317 -2.40 -9.06 4.61
CA GLY A 317 -2.13 -8.59 3.26
C GLY A 317 -3.28 -7.80 2.64
N VAL A 318 -2.97 -7.17 1.52
CA VAL A 318 -3.92 -6.49 0.64
C VAL A 318 -5.03 -7.48 0.31
N ARG A 319 -6.28 -7.04 0.47
CA ARG A 319 -7.45 -7.84 0.09
C ARG A 319 -8.20 -7.26 -1.09
N ARG A 320 -8.16 -5.94 -1.25
CA ARG A 320 -8.85 -5.23 -2.31
C ARG A 320 -7.98 -4.12 -2.86
N LEU A 321 -8.13 -3.91 -4.17
CA LEU A 321 -7.57 -2.79 -4.88
C LEU A 321 -8.71 -1.90 -5.36
N ALA A 322 -8.53 -0.59 -5.26
CA ALA A 322 -9.37 0.39 -5.95
C ALA A 322 -8.50 1.20 -6.90
N LEU A 323 -8.87 1.19 -8.17
CA LEU A 323 -8.07 1.73 -9.25
C LEU A 323 -8.73 3.01 -9.75
N GLU A 324 -7.98 4.12 -9.74
CA GLU A 324 -8.43 5.36 -10.36
C GLU A 324 -8.40 5.25 -11.88
N GLU A 325 -9.50 5.62 -12.52
CA GLU A 325 -9.59 5.83 -13.97
C GLU A 325 -9.12 4.63 -14.80
N ALA A 326 -9.39 3.42 -14.32
CA ALA A 326 -9.02 2.19 -14.99
C ALA A 326 -9.82 2.04 -16.30
N ASP A 327 -9.15 2.07 -17.44
CA ASP A 327 -9.75 1.62 -18.70
C ASP A 327 -10.04 0.11 -18.60
N PRO A 328 -11.31 -0.31 -18.72
CA PRO A 328 -11.69 -1.71 -18.63
C PRO A 328 -11.44 -2.50 -19.92
N ALA A 329 -10.88 -1.87 -20.96
CA ALA A 329 -10.54 -2.54 -22.21
C ALA A 329 -9.80 -3.85 -21.93
N TRP A 330 -10.41 -4.95 -22.37
CA TRP A 330 -9.87 -6.27 -22.15
C TRP A 330 -8.51 -6.39 -22.82
N ARG A 331 -7.52 -6.87 -22.06
CA ARG A 331 -6.20 -7.26 -22.57
C ARG A 331 -5.98 -8.75 -22.35
N PRO A 332 -5.18 -9.40 -23.22
CA PRO A 332 -4.81 -10.79 -23.01
C PRO A 332 -4.08 -10.96 -21.67
N PRO A 333 -4.20 -12.13 -21.02
CA PRO A 333 -3.47 -12.45 -19.81
C PRO A 333 -1.97 -12.20 -19.93
N ALA A 334 -1.33 -11.70 -18.87
CA ALA A 334 0.11 -11.51 -18.87
C ALA A 334 0.82 -12.87 -18.97
N ARG A 335 1.60 -13.04 -20.04
CA ARG A 335 2.52 -14.17 -20.19
C ARG A 335 3.89 -13.75 -19.67
N LEU A 336 4.13 -14.04 -18.40
CA LEU A 336 5.43 -13.82 -17.76
C LEU A 336 6.54 -14.57 -18.50
N ALA A 337 7.77 -14.08 -18.36
CA ALA A 337 8.95 -14.77 -18.86
C ALA A 337 8.97 -16.24 -18.41
N GLN A 338 9.32 -17.12 -19.33
CA GLN A 338 9.55 -18.52 -18.99
C GLN A 338 10.88 -18.61 -18.28
N LEU A 339 10.84 -19.14 -17.06
CA LEU A 339 12.02 -19.38 -16.25
C LEU A 339 12.40 -20.85 -16.39
N SER A 340 13.65 -21.16 -16.07
CA SER A 340 14.11 -22.54 -15.97
C SER A 340 13.30 -23.27 -14.89
N PRO A 341 13.15 -24.61 -14.96
CA PRO A 341 12.55 -25.35 -13.85
C PRO A 341 13.27 -25.02 -12.55
N SER A 342 12.52 -24.88 -11.46
CA SER A 342 13.11 -24.54 -10.17
C SER A 342 14.19 -25.57 -9.82
N PRO A 343 15.40 -25.14 -9.42
CA PRO A 343 16.33 -26.04 -8.77
C PRO A 343 15.61 -26.62 -7.56
N ALA A 344 15.76 -27.92 -7.27
CA ALA A 344 14.99 -28.67 -6.26
C ALA A 344 15.19 -28.13 -4.82
N LEU A 345 14.71 -26.90 -4.57
CA LEU A 345 14.75 -26.19 -3.32
C LEU A 345 13.64 -26.80 -2.46
N PRO A 346 13.97 -27.26 -1.24
CA PRO A 346 13.10 -28.09 -0.41
C PRO A 346 11.87 -27.37 0.15
N LEU A 347 11.67 -26.08 -0.15
CA LEU A 347 10.62 -25.26 0.46
C LEU A 347 9.64 -24.66 -0.53
N SER A 348 8.41 -24.61 -0.06
CA SER A 348 7.20 -24.25 -0.77
C SER A 348 7.01 -22.75 -0.96
N MET A 349 8.04 -21.87 -0.95
CA MET A 349 7.87 -20.43 -1.24
C MET A 349 9.01 -19.86 -2.09
N GLN A 350 8.88 -19.96 -3.42
CA GLN A 350 9.95 -19.57 -4.32
C GLN A 350 9.62 -18.26 -5.05
N PHE A 351 10.56 -17.32 -4.96
CA PHE A 351 10.65 -16.16 -5.83
C PHE A 351 11.72 -16.43 -6.88
N ALA A 352 11.50 -15.87 -8.06
CA ALA A 352 12.45 -15.99 -9.13
C ALA A 352 12.64 -14.64 -9.80
N PHE A 353 13.90 -14.26 -9.96
CA PHE A 353 14.32 -12.99 -10.52
C PHE A 353 15.19 -13.27 -11.74
N LEU A 354 14.99 -12.50 -12.79
CA LEU A 354 15.76 -12.61 -14.03
C LEU A 354 16.55 -11.31 -14.23
N ALA A 355 17.83 -11.45 -14.54
CA ALA A 355 18.66 -10.31 -14.92
C ALA A 355 19.43 -10.62 -16.20
N GLN A 356 19.46 -9.63 -17.08
CA GLN A 356 20.35 -9.61 -18.24
C GLN A 356 21.71 -9.06 -17.79
N LEU A 357 22.78 -9.79 -18.06
CA LEU A 357 24.11 -9.46 -17.57
C LEU A 357 24.98 -8.74 -18.62
N GLY A 358 24.56 -8.75 -19.87
CA GLY A 358 25.27 -8.02 -20.93
C GLY A 358 25.25 -6.51 -20.68
N GLY A 359 26.43 -5.89 -20.71
CA GLY A 359 26.59 -4.44 -20.54
C GLY A 359 26.45 -3.93 -19.11
N VAL A 360 26.39 -4.82 -18.11
CA VAL A 360 26.44 -4.44 -16.70
C VAL A 360 27.82 -3.88 -16.39
N ASN A 361 27.88 -2.69 -15.78
CA ASN A 361 29.14 -2.06 -15.37
C ASN A 361 29.22 -1.79 -13.87
N ARG A 362 28.12 -1.94 -13.13
CA ARG A 362 28.10 -1.76 -11.68
C ARG A 362 27.07 -2.67 -11.05
N VAL A 363 27.38 -3.19 -9.88
CA VAL A 363 26.44 -3.95 -9.06
C VAL A 363 26.43 -3.45 -7.64
N THR A 364 25.24 -3.23 -7.08
CA THR A 364 25.07 -2.82 -5.68
C THR A 364 24.41 -3.95 -4.90
N PRO A 365 25.03 -4.51 -3.86
CA PRO A 365 24.40 -5.54 -3.04
C PRO A 365 23.38 -4.94 -2.07
N SER A 366 22.37 -5.73 -1.71
CA SER A 366 21.41 -5.42 -0.65
C SER A 366 21.43 -6.51 0.42
N TYR A 367 21.24 -6.08 1.67
CA TYR A 367 21.38 -6.93 2.85
C TYR A 367 20.12 -6.95 3.70
N LYS A 368 19.91 -8.06 4.39
CA LYS A 368 18.90 -8.18 5.44
C LYS A 368 19.46 -8.93 6.63
N GLN A 369 18.93 -8.63 7.81
CA GLN A 369 19.16 -9.46 8.98
C GLN A 369 18.26 -10.69 8.91
N HIS A 370 18.78 -11.84 9.31
CA HIS A 370 18.02 -13.07 9.36
C HIS A 370 18.04 -13.66 10.75
N LYS A 371 16.90 -14.20 11.21
CA LYS A 371 16.76 -14.79 12.55
C LYS A 371 17.76 -15.92 12.84
N HIS A 372 18.19 -16.64 11.79
CA HIS A 372 19.14 -17.74 11.89
C HIS A 372 20.61 -17.31 11.88
N LEU A 373 20.89 -16.02 11.71
CA LEU A 373 22.25 -15.49 11.61
C LEU A 373 22.68 -14.70 12.87
N CYS A 374 21.99 -14.85 14.01
CA CYS A 374 22.39 -14.28 15.30
C CYS A 374 22.77 -12.78 15.28
N GLY A 375 22.14 -11.99 14.41
CA GLY A 375 22.42 -10.55 14.25
C GLY A 375 23.27 -10.21 13.02
N ASP A 376 23.89 -11.20 12.38
CA ASP A 376 24.61 -11.03 11.11
C ASP A 376 23.64 -10.80 9.93
N PHE A 377 24.21 -10.26 8.86
CA PHE A 377 23.50 -9.91 7.64
C PHE A 377 23.74 -10.96 6.55
N MET A 378 22.67 -11.35 5.85
CA MET A 378 22.79 -12.06 4.58
C MET A 378 22.61 -11.10 3.42
N MET A 379 23.29 -11.39 2.30
CA MET A 379 23.02 -10.71 1.04
C MET A 379 21.76 -11.33 0.43
N CYS A 380 20.72 -10.52 0.22
CA CYS A 380 19.41 -10.99 -0.23
C CYS A 380 19.08 -10.60 -1.67
N GLY A 381 19.85 -9.68 -2.26
CA GLY A 381 19.74 -9.35 -3.67
C GLY A 381 20.76 -8.31 -4.13
N LEU A 382 20.66 -7.97 -5.40
CA LEU A 382 21.61 -7.16 -6.14
C LEU A 382 20.85 -6.18 -7.03
N LEU A 383 21.41 -4.99 -7.26
CA LEU A 383 20.95 -4.05 -8.26
C LEU A 383 22.02 -3.93 -9.33
N PHE A 384 21.71 -4.41 -10.53
CA PHE A 384 22.58 -4.27 -11.69
C PHE A 384 22.32 -2.96 -12.40
N GLU A 385 23.40 -2.25 -12.69
CA GLU A 385 23.39 -1.02 -13.45
C GLU A 385 24.25 -1.18 -14.70
N TYR A 386 23.79 -0.56 -15.78
CA TYR A 386 24.33 -0.78 -17.11
C TYR A 386 25.18 0.40 -17.57
N ALA A 387 26.16 0.10 -18.42
CA ALA A 387 26.99 1.10 -19.08
C ALA A 387 26.13 2.03 -19.95
N ASP A 388 25.20 1.44 -20.69
CA ASP A 388 24.16 2.17 -21.41
C ASP A 388 23.16 2.78 -20.42
N LYS A 389 23.18 4.11 -20.29
CA LYS A 389 22.30 4.87 -19.39
C LYS A 389 20.85 4.92 -19.85
N SER A 390 20.55 4.57 -21.10
CA SER A 390 19.17 4.42 -21.56
C SER A 390 18.49 3.19 -20.96
N ARG A 391 19.31 2.21 -20.56
CA ARG A 391 18.86 0.96 -19.96
C ARG A 391 18.59 1.15 -18.47
N PRO A 392 17.37 0.83 -17.99
CA PRO A 392 17.06 0.90 -16.58
C PRO A 392 17.90 -0.07 -15.76
N PRO A 393 18.23 0.26 -14.50
CA PRO A 393 18.74 -0.70 -13.55
C PRO A 393 17.82 -1.92 -13.41
N THR A 394 18.34 -3.04 -12.95
CA THR A 394 17.57 -4.27 -12.74
C THR A 394 17.88 -4.87 -11.39
N SER A 395 16.85 -4.99 -10.55
CA SER A 395 16.93 -5.71 -9.28
C SER A 395 16.92 -7.22 -9.52
N PHE A 396 17.78 -7.91 -8.79
CA PHE A 396 18.01 -9.35 -8.87
C PHE A 396 18.02 -9.92 -7.45
N GLY A 397 16.87 -10.39 -7.01
CA GLY A 397 16.64 -10.80 -5.62
C GLY A 397 15.88 -9.74 -4.82
N GLU A 398 15.87 -9.92 -3.50
CA GLU A 398 15.34 -8.94 -2.57
C GLU A 398 16.22 -7.69 -2.57
N PHE A 399 15.63 -6.52 -2.81
CA PHE A 399 16.41 -5.29 -2.83
C PHE A 399 15.72 -4.20 -2.03
N ARG A 400 16.46 -3.63 -1.07
CA ARG A 400 16.00 -2.60 -0.15
C ARG A 400 16.92 -1.40 -0.21
N LEU A 401 16.34 -0.24 -0.50
CA LEU A 401 17.10 1.02 -0.61
C LEU A 401 17.74 1.44 0.72
N ASN A 402 17.17 1.05 1.86
CA ASN A 402 17.71 1.40 3.19
C ASN A 402 18.85 0.47 3.67
N LYS A 403 19.14 -0.61 2.95
CA LYS A 403 20.13 -1.64 3.34
C LYS A 403 21.02 -2.03 2.16
N ILE A 404 21.50 -1.03 1.43
CA ILE A 404 22.44 -1.24 0.32
C ILE A 404 23.90 -1.25 0.80
N GLY A 405 24.74 -2.04 0.14
CA GLY A 405 26.18 -2.03 0.33
C GLY A 405 26.91 -1.06 -0.58
N LYS A 406 28.23 -1.13 -0.52
CA LYS A 406 29.10 -0.40 -1.45
C LYS A 406 28.93 -0.95 -2.87
N PRO A 407 28.66 -0.10 -3.87
CA PRO A 407 28.65 -0.52 -5.26
C PRO A 407 30.01 -1.10 -5.66
N VAL A 408 29.97 -2.18 -6.44
CA VAL A 408 31.15 -2.85 -7.01
C VAL A 408 31.23 -2.49 -8.48
N ASP A 409 32.37 -1.95 -8.90
CA ASP A 409 32.65 -1.66 -10.31
C ASP A 409 32.91 -2.96 -11.09
N LEU A 410 32.22 -3.10 -12.22
CA LEU A 410 32.29 -4.22 -13.14
C LEU A 410 32.78 -3.82 -14.53
N SER A 411 33.20 -2.57 -14.72
CA SER A 411 33.67 -2.02 -16.00
C SER A 411 34.73 -2.88 -16.69
N THR A 412 35.61 -3.51 -15.91
CA THR A 412 36.70 -4.38 -16.40
C THR A 412 36.48 -5.86 -16.11
N ALA A 413 35.42 -6.21 -15.37
CA ALA A 413 35.16 -7.58 -14.95
C ALA A 413 34.55 -8.40 -16.11
N ARG A 414 34.97 -9.66 -16.25
CA ARG A 414 34.38 -10.60 -17.22
C ARG A 414 33.31 -11.50 -16.62
N ALA A 415 33.29 -11.62 -15.30
CA ALA A 415 32.39 -12.48 -14.55
C ALA A 415 32.22 -11.96 -13.12
N LEU A 416 31.12 -12.35 -12.49
CA LEU A 416 30.90 -12.24 -11.06
C LEU A 416 31.09 -13.60 -10.40
N TYR A 417 31.69 -13.59 -9.23
CA TYR A 417 31.85 -14.76 -8.37
C TYR A 417 30.95 -14.56 -7.15
N PHE A 418 30.00 -15.48 -6.96
CA PHE A 418 29.04 -15.48 -5.87
C PHE A 418 29.49 -16.45 -4.79
N GLY A 419 29.76 -15.92 -3.59
CA GLY A 419 30.19 -16.68 -2.43
C GLY A 419 29.00 -17.08 -1.58
N TYR A 420 28.75 -18.38 -1.48
CA TYR A 420 27.70 -19.01 -0.71
C TYR A 420 28.25 -19.59 0.58
N PHE A 421 27.74 -19.10 1.72
CA PHE A 421 28.08 -19.65 3.02
C PHE A 421 27.24 -20.89 3.30
N SER A 422 27.89 -21.95 3.78
CA SER A 422 27.25 -23.16 4.29
C SER A 422 28.20 -23.86 5.27
N ASP A 423 27.77 -24.07 6.51
CA ASP A 423 28.53 -24.76 7.56
C ASP A 423 27.91 -26.10 7.98
N GLY A 424 26.86 -26.53 7.28
CA GLY A 424 26.07 -27.72 7.60
C GLY A 424 25.03 -27.52 8.71
N ARG A 425 25.03 -26.37 9.39
CA ARG A 425 24.02 -26.00 10.41
C ARG A 425 22.92 -25.13 9.82
N VAL A 426 23.29 -24.24 8.90
CA VAL A 426 22.35 -23.38 8.17
C VAL A 426 22.38 -23.69 6.68
N SER A 427 21.26 -23.45 6.00
CA SER A 427 21.18 -23.66 4.55
C SER A 427 22.05 -22.66 3.77
N ALA A 428 22.43 -23.04 2.55
CA ALA A 428 23.33 -22.22 1.74
C ALA A 428 22.69 -20.88 1.36
N HIS A 429 23.38 -19.79 1.65
CA HIS A 429 22.91 -18.44 1.34
C HIS A 429 24.03 -17.55 0.79
N LEU A 430 23.65 -16.60 -0.06
CA LEU A 430 24.58 -15.65 -0.64
C LEU A 430 25.12 -14.70 0.45
N THR A 431 26.43 -14.59 0.54
CA THR A 431 27.09 -13.70 1.52
C THR A 431 28.06 -12.71 0.85
N GLN A 432 28.68 -13.09 -0.27
CA GLN A 432 29.71 -12.29 -0.91
C GLN A 432 29.62 -12.26 -2.43
N VAL A 433 30.12 -11.17 -3.01
CA VAL A 433 30.30 -11.00 -4.46
C VAL A 433 31.73 -10.55 -4.71
N SER A 434 32.39 -11.13 -5.72
CA SER A 434 33.73 -10.74 -6.13
C SER A 434 33.84 -10.64 -7.65
N THR A 435 34.76 -9.79 -8.13
CA THR A 435 35.12 -9.64 -9.54
C THR A 435 36.28 -10.53 -9.96
N SER A 436 36.99 -11.09 -8.98
CA SER A 436 38.14 -11.96 -9.17
C SER A 436 37.84 -13.39 -8.72
N PRO A 437 38.46 -14.41 -9.35
CA PRO A 437 38.36 -15.79 -8.88
C PRO A 437 38.69 -15.92 -7.40
N ARG A 438 37.95 -16.79 -6.72
CA ARG A 438 38.15 -17.13 -5.30
C ARG A 438 38.16 -18.63 -5.14
N THR A 439 38.94 -19.11 -4.18
CA THR A 439 39.01 -20.52 -3.83
C THR A 439 37.92 -20.87 -2.83
N ASN A 440 37.36 -22.08 -2.98
CA ASN A 440 36.41 -22.61 -2.00
C ASN A 440 37.14 -22.84 -0.67
N THR A 441 36.43 -22.59 0.42
CA THR A 441 36.86 -22.94 1.77
C THR A 441 35.88 -23.96 2.35
N ARG A 442 36.13 -24.41 3.60
CA ARG A 442 35.22 -25.33 4.30
C ARG A 442 33.79 -24.81 4.42
N THR A 443 33.61 -23.49 4.53
CA THR A 443 32.32 -22.86 4.79
C THR A 443 31.84 -21.95 3.68
N LEU A 444 32.67 -21.71 2.64
CA LEU A 444 32.35 -20.77 1.57
C LEU A 444 32.61 -21.42 0.21
N THR A 445 31.56 -21.52 -0.60
CA THR A 445 31.62 -22.05 -1.96
C THR A 445 31.38 -20.94 -2.97
N TRP A 446 32.15 -20.91 -4.06
CA TRP A 446 32.09 -19.85 -5.06
C TRP A 446 31.54 -20.35 -6.38
N ILE A 447 30.55 -19.63 -6.92
CA ILE A 447 29.95 -19.88 -8.23
C ILE A 447 30.32 -18.74 -9.17
N ARG A 448 30.85 -19.09 -10.35
CA ARG A 448 31.23 -18.12 -11.39
C ARG A 448 30.09 -17.93 -12.39
N ILE A 449 29.63 -16.69 -12.56
CA ILE A 449 28.64 -16.31 -13.56
C ILE A 449 29.25 -15.27 -14.52
N PRO A 450 29.40 -15.60 -15.81
CA PRO A 450 29.88 -14.64 -16.80
C PRO A 450 28.96 -13.42 -16.93
N LEU A 451 29.53 -12.22 -17.14
CA LEU A 451 28.78 -10.99 -17.38
C LEU A 451 28.27 -10.89 -18.83
N ARG A 452 27.58 -11.94 -19.29
CA ARG A 452 26.97 -12.06 -20.62
C ARG A 452 25.74 -12.96 -20.57
N GLY A 453 24.76 -12.68 -21.42
CA GLY A 453 23.50 -13.43 -21.44
C GLY A 453 22.62 -13.10 -20.23
N CYS A 454 21.94 -14.10 -19.69
CA CYS A 454 20.99 -13.96 -18.58
C CYS A 454 21.39 -14.80 -17.37
N ALA A 455 20.98 -14.36 -16.19
CA ALA A 455 20.99 -15.16 -14.97
C ALA A 455 19.61 -15.16 -14.32
N GLU A 456 19.27 -16.28 -13.70
CA GLU A 456 18.12 -16.44 -12.82
C GLU A 456 18.59 -16.63 -11.39
N LEU A 457 17.94 -15.93 -10.47
CA LEU A 457 18.06 -16.14 -9.03
C LEU A 457 16.75 -16.72 -8.54
N TRP A 458 16.85 -17.93 -8.02
CA TRP A 458 15.80 -18.56 -7.24
C TRP A 458 16.04 -18.29 -5.76
N PHE A 459 15.00 -17.88 -5.07
CA PHE A 459 15.13 -17.36 -3.72
C PHE A 459 13.94 -17.81 -2.88
N ASP A 460 14.24 -18.44 -1.74
CA ASP A 460 13.31 -18.58 -0.62
C ASP A 460 13.83 -17.79 0.58
N ASP A 461 13.09 -17.77 1.69
CA ASP A 461 13.37 -17.06 2.96
C ASP A 461 14.86 -16.84 3.24
N PHE A 462 15.63 -17.92 3.08
CA PHE A 462 17.03 -17.99 3.43
C PHE A 462 17.91 -18.55 2.30
N VAL A 463 17.41 -19.50 1.52
CA VAL A 463 18.16 -20.19 0.46
C VAL A 463 18.09 -19.39 -0.83
N SER A 464 19.26 -19.25 -1.46
CA SER A 464 19.37 -18.61 -2.76
C SER A 464 20.14 -19.52 -3.71
N HIS A 465 19.74 -19.52 -4.98
CA HIS A 465 20.42 -20.27 -6.02
C HIS A 465 20.48 -19.44 -7.30
N ILE A 466 21.68 -18.98 -7.65
CA ILE A 466 21.96 -18.26 -8.87
C ILE A 466 22.49 -19.24 -9.91
N HIS A 467 21.91 -19.21 -11.10
CA HIS A 467 22.46 -19.93 -12.24
C HIS A 467 22.29 -19.14 -13.53
N ARG A 468 23.04 -19.55 -14.54
CA ARG A 468 22.96 -18.97 -15.88
C ARG A 468 21.80 -19.60 -16.65
N CYS A 469 21.13 -18.79 -17.46
CA CYS A 469 20.03 -19.26 -18.30
C CYS A 469 20.39 -19.14 -19.77
N ASP A 470 19.94 -20.11 -20.56
CA ASP A 470 20.22 -20.12 -21.99
C ASP A 470 19.35 -19.11 -22.75
N PRO A 471 19.90 -18.46 -23.80
CA PRO A 471 19.24 -17.32 -24.46
C PRO A 471 17.90 -17.63 -25.13
N VAL A 472 17.54 -18.90 -25.31
CA VAL A 472 16.31 -19.31 -26.01
C VAL A 472 15.05 -18.96 -25.19
N ALA A 473 15.12 -18.98 -23.85
CA ALA A 473 14.02 -18.58 -22.98
C ALA A 473 13.88 -17.04 -22.84
N ALA A 474 14.96 -16.30 -23.11
CA ALA A 474 15.04 -14.85 -22.90
C ALA A 474 14.61 -13.98 -24.10
N ARG A 475 14.23 -14.59 -25.24
CA ARG A 475 13.92 -13.87 -26.51
C ARG A 475 12.69 -12.95 -26.48
N ARG A 476 11.98 -12.82 -25.35
CA ARG A 476 10.85 -11.88 -25.21
C ARG A 476 11.22 -10.47 -24.77
N TRP A 477 12.48 -10.19 -24.45
CA TRP A 477 12.94 -8.85 -24.04
C TRP A 477 13.49 -7.98 -25.18
N GLN A 478 13.32 -8.40 -26.44
CA GLN A 478 13.92 -7.73 -27.61
C GLN A 478 12.90 -7.26 -28.67
N ARG A 479 11.69 -6.86 -28.27
CA ARG A 479 10.82 -6.07 -29.16
C ARG A 479 10.28 -4.87 -28.44
#